data_AF-A0A0V0J9U7-F1
#
_entry.id   AF-A0A0V0J9U7-F1
#
_cell.length_a   1.000
_cell.length_b   1.000
_cell.length_c   1.000
_cell.angle_alpha   90.00
_cell.angle_beta   90.00
_cell.angle_gamma   90.00
#
_symmetry.space_group_name_H-M   'P 1'
#
loop_
_entity.id
_entity.type
_entity.pdbx_description
1 polymer ?
#
loop_
_entity_poly.entity_id
_entity_poly.type
_entity_poly.pdbx_seq_one_letter_code
_entity_poly.pdbx_strand_id
1 'polypeptide(L)'
;MHAYDVFFLLFRSLYIALFRYIFYIATRSCYRAALEYSKLLLLLDPQSDPLAILLAVDFFAIAAEDYEFLLNLYAEWNPSRSLHLLPNFAFSIPLVHWMQRFRPRRRAQPRSELSAEEINLMLQDALIMFPGFLPRLMKHTHVGGTNNLDKSLLFGKEVLLSESEALGRLLDVYVSQCHYYWQEPDVLAWLEVNVEAVLRLVEPVIIPGSSTSACPNVEPDPRLRMYSEKRKSCYLQAPRNVLRYLFLRELPEAPLLLPPNHGSQKIYPLDPFPPLDSINSYDPEAERHRQPAGSGGFFHALFSSLWPSTSTTDDNEDIADIHALIAELGLHMEEVQTIGEQPTQIADTEDAGPPNNLEFGGEFD
;
A
#
# COMPACT_ATOMS: atom_id res chain seq x y z
N MET A 1 -20.62 17.19 -2.82
CA MET A 1 -19.75 16.31 -2.02
C MET A 1 -20.48 15.02 -1.55
N HIS A 2 -21.53 14.54 -2.24
CA HIS A 2 -22.41 13.47 -1.70
C HIS A 2 -22.70 12.28 -2.64
N ALA A 3 -22.18 12.24 -3.88
CA ALA A 3 -22.48 11.15 -4.82
C ALA A 3 -21.36 10.09 -4.93
N TYR A 4 -20.10 10.51 -4.83
CA TYR A 4 -18.93 9.65 -5.06
C TYR A 4 -18.69 8.67 -3.90
N ASP A 5 -18.84 9.13 -2.66
CA ASP A 5 -18.78 8.25 -1.49
C ASP A 5 -19.88 7.19 -1.51
N VAL A 6 -21.08 7.52 -1.98
CA VAL A 6 -22.21 6.58 -2.12
C VAL A 6 -21.93 5.50 -3.17
N PHE A 7 -21.26 5.82 -4.27
CA PHE A 7 -20.91 4.85 -5.30
C PHE A 7 -19.84 3.85 -4.85
N PHE A 8 -18.80 4.33 -4.14
CA PHE A 8 -17.84 3.44 -3.49
C PHE A 8 -18.50 2.55 -2.42
N LEU A 9 -19.47 3.10 -1.67
CA LEU A 9 -20.20 2.36 -0.64
C LEU A 9 -21.04 1.20 -1.23
N LEU A 10 -21.74 1.41 -2.35
CA LEU A 10 -22.59 0.37 -2.95
C LEU A 10 -21.79 -0.78 -3.59
N PHE A 11 -20.62 -0.47 -4.15
CA PHE A 11 -19.77 -1.44 -4.87
C PHE A 11 -18.43 -1.71 -4.18
N ARG A 12 -18.35 -1.52 -2.87
CA ARG A 12 -17.10 -1.64 -2.11
C ARG A 12 -16.39 -2.98 -2.33
N SER A 13 -17.14 -4.06 -2.30
CA SER A 13 -16.64 -5.42 -2.56
C SER A 13 -16.05 -5.55 -3.96
N LEU A 14 -16.65 -4.90 -4.97
CA LEU A 14 -16.14 -4.86 -6.33
C LEU A 14 -14.80 -4.12 -6.42
N TYR A 15 -14.67 -2.94 -5.81
CA TYR A 15 -13.41 -2.19 -5.79
C TYR A 15 -12.28 -3.02 -5.18
N ILE A 16 -12.53 -3.64 -4.02
CA ILE A 16 -11.54 -4.47 -3.33
C ILE A 16 -11.22 -5.73 -4.14
N ALA A 17 -12.22 -6.39 -4.73
CA ALA A 17 -12.02 -7.57 -5.57
C ALA A 17 -11.18 -7.24 -6.80
N LEU A 18 -11.49 -6.15 -7.51
CA LEU A 18 -10.70 -5.68 -8.65
C LEU A 18 -9.28 -5.33 -8.24
N PHE A 19 -9.10 -4.61 -7.13
CA PHE A 19 -7.77 -4.26 -6.61
C PHE A 19 -6.94 -5.50 -6.31
N ARG A 20 -7.48 -6.46 -5.54
CA ARG A 20 -6.79 -7.72 -5.23
C ARG A 20 -6.49 -8.50 -6.51
N TYR A 21 -7.42 -8.51 -7.46
CA TYR A 21 -7.23 -9.18 -8.73
C TYR A 21 -6.12 -8.55 -9.58
N ILE A 22 -6.03 -7.21 -9.66
CA ILE A 22 -4.96 -6.47 -10.35
C ILE A 22 -3.58 -6.93 -9.84
N PHE A 23 -3.40 -6.97 -8.52
CA PHE A 23 -2.12 -7.37 -7.95
C PHE A 23 -1.89 -8.87 -8.00
N TYR A 24 -2.94 -9.69 -7.94
CA TYR A 24 -2.84 -11.13 -8.19
C TYR A 24 -2.29 -11.41 -9.59
N ILE A 25 -2.85 -10.81 -10.65
CA ILE A 25 -2.35 -11.02 -12.02
C ILE A 25 -0.96 -10.40 -12.23
N ALA A 26 -0.62 -9.32 -11.51
CA ALA A 26 0.72 -8.74 -11.54
C ALA A 26 1.80 -9.69 -11.01
N THR A 27 1.49 -10.53 -10.00
CA THR A 27 2.45 -11.56 -9.52
C THR A 27 2.79 -12.61 -10.57
N ARG A 28 1.93 -12.79 -11.58
CA ARG A 28 2.16 -13.67 -12.73
C ARG A 28 2.79 -12.95 -13.93
N SER A 29 3.30 -11.72 -13.70
CA SER A 29 3.89 -10.86 -14.72
C SER A 29 2.94 -10.47 -15.85
N CYS A 30 1.63 -10.55 -15.65
CA CYS A 30 0.61 -10.11 -16.60
C CYS A 30 0.36 -8.59 -16.50
N TYR A 31 1.41 -7.78 -16.63
CA TYR A 31 1.36 -6.33 -16.36
C TYR A 31 0.46 -5.57 -17.34
N ARG A 32 0.33 -6.02 -18.59
CA ARG A 32 -0.60 -5.41 -19.55
C ARG A 32 -2.05 -5.54 -19.08
N ALA A 33 -2.44 -6.73 -18.62
CA ALA A 33 -3.78 -6.94 -18.08
C ALA A 33 -3.97 -6.13 -16.79
N ALA A 34 -2.98 -6.14 -15.88
CA ALA A 34 -3.00 -5.33 -14.65
C ALA A 34 -3.22 -3.83 -14.95
N LEU A 35 -2.59 -3.31 -16.01
CA LEU A 35 -2.78 -1.95 -16.46
C LEU A 35 -4.21 -1.70 -16.95
N GLU A 36 -4.78 -2.56 -17.78
CA GLU A 36 -6.16 -2.39 -18.27
C GLU A 36 -7.20 -2.47 -17.13
N TYR A 37 -7.00 -3.36 -16.16
CA TYR A 37 -7.86 -3.41 -14.97
C TYR A 37 -7.66 -2.20 -14.05
N SER A 38 -6.44 -1.65 -13.97
CA SER A 38 -6.20 -0.38 -13.25
C SER A 38 -6.94 0.78 -13.91
N LYS A 39 -6.96 0.85 -15.25
CA LYS A 39 -7.76 1.83 -15.99
C LYS A 39 -9.25 1.64 -15.73
N LEU A 40 -9.74 0.40 -15.75
CA LEU A 40 -11.14 0.10 -15.40
C LEU A 40 -11.48 0.60 -13.99
N LEU A 41 -10.62 0.33 -13.01
CA LEU A 41 -10.81 0.78 -11.63
C LEU A 41 -10.86 2.31 -11.53
N LEU A 42 -9.99 3.01 -12.27
CA LEU A 42 -10.02 4.47 -12.38
C LEU A 42 -11.27 4.99 -13.08
N LEU A 43 -11.82 4.28 -14.07
CA LEU A 43 -13.05 4.68 -14.75
C LEU A 43 -14.29 4.61 -13.86
N LEU A 44 -14.29 3.73 -12.84
CA LEU A 44 -15.37 3.63 -11.88
C LEU A 44 -15.49 4.88 -11.00
N ASP A 45 -14.36 5.44 -10.57
CA ASP A 45 -14.32 6.76 -9.90
C ASP A 45 -13.00 7.49 -10.21
N PRO A 46 -12.98 8.27 -11.32
CA PRO A 46 -11.76 8.95 -11.76
C PRO A 46 -11.27 10.03 -10.80
N GLN A 47 -12.18 10.59 -10.00
CA GLN A 47 -11.93 11.76 -9.16
C GLN A 47 -11.42 11.36 -7.79
N SER A 48 -12.11 10.45 -7.10
CA SER A 48 -11.76 10.11 -5.72
C SER A 48 -10.60 9.12 -5.63
N ASP A 49 -10.48 8.22 -6.61
CA ASP A 49 -9.55 7.07 -6.58
C ASP A 49 -9.49 6.45 -5.17
N PRO A 50 -10.55 5.75 -4.75
CA PRO A 50 -10.80 5.43 -3.34
C PRO A 50 -9.83 4.39 -2.77
N LEU A 51 -9.07 3.71 -3.64
CA LEU A 51 -8.02 2.74 -3.30
C LEU A 51 -6.63 3.21 -3.74
N ALA A 52 -6.48 4.48 -4.15
CA ALA A 52 -5.22 5.08 -4.59
C ALA A 52 -4.46 4.24 -5.63
N ILE A 53 -5.16 3.66 -6.62
CA ILE A 53 -4.53 2.81 -7.64
C ILE A 53 -3.50 3.59 -8.47
N LEU A 54 -3.62 4.92 -8.54
CA LEU A 54 -2.60 5.79 -9.14
C LEU A 54 -1.18 5.58 -8.60
N LEU A 55 -1.01 5.03 -7.39
CA LEU A 55 0.30 4.70 -6.82
C LEU A 55 1.00 3.49 -7.48
N ALA A 56 0.32 2.78 -8.39
CA ALA A 56 0.86 1.61 -9.11
C ALA A 56 0.69 1.69 -10.64
N VAL A 57 -0.10 2.66 -11.14
CA VAL A 57 -0.40 2.78 -12.58
C VAL A 57 0.87 3.02 -13.39
N ASP A 58 1.80 3.81 -12.87
CA ASP A 58 3.09 4.08 -13.49
C ASP A 58 3.94 2.80 -13.61
N PHE A 59 4.01 2.00 -12.54
CA PHE A 59 4.71 0.71 -12.54
C PHE A 59 4.15 -0.21 -13.63
N PHE A 60 2.82 -0.35 -13.71
CA PHE A 60 2.19 -1.20 -14.72
C PHE A 60 2.36 -0.67 -16.15
N ALA A 61 2.31 0.65 -16.33
CA ALA A 61 2.52 1.26 -17.64
C ALA A 61 3.95 1.06 -18.13
N ILE A 62 4.95 1.23 -17.26
CA ILE A 62 6.35 0.97 -17.60
C ILE A 62 6.55 -0.52 -17.91
N ALA A 63 6.03 -1.40 -17.07
CA ALA A 63 6.16 -2.85 -17.23
C ALA A 63 5.47 -3.40 -18.49
N ALA A 64 4.35 -2.80 -18.90
CA ALA A 64 3.63 -3.15 -20.11
C ALA A 64 4.20 -2.49 -21.38
N GLU A 65 5.25 -1.69 -21.23
CA GLU A 65 5.82 -0.81 -22.25
C GLU A 65 4.71 0.06 -22.89
N ASP A 66 3.79 0.63 -22.09
CA ASP A 66 2.73 1.56 -22.55
C ASP A 66 3.04 2.99 -22.08
N TYR A 67 4.17 3.50 -22.56
CA TYR A 67 4.71 4.81 -22.19
C TYR A 67 3.79 5.96 -22.59
N GLU A 68 3.17 5.87 -23.77
CA GLU A 68 2.29 6.92 -24.29
C GLU A 68 1.06 7.10 -23.39
N PHE A 69 0.44 6.00 -22.93
CA PHE A 69 -0.64 6.08 -21.96
C PHE A 69 -0.23 6.84 -20.70
N LEU A 70 0.93 6.52 -20.11
CA LEU A 70 1.38 7.16 -18.88
C LEU A 70 1.63 8.65 -19.06
N LEU A 71 2.28 9.03 -20.17
CA LEU A 71 2.57 10.43 -20.49
C LEU A 71 1.28 11.23 -20.72
N ASN A 72 0.31 10.66 -21.45
CA ASN A 72 -0.98 11.30 -21.68
C ASN A 72 -1.77 11.46 -20.38
N LEU A 73 -1.82 10.42 -19.54
CA LEU A 73 -2.44 10.48 -18.22
C LEU A 73 -1.81 11.57 -17.36
N TYR A 74 -0.47 11.67 -17.34
CA TYR A 74 0.22 12.69 -16.58
C TYR A 74 -0.08 14.10 -17.11
N ALA A 75 -0.04 14.31 -18.42
CA ALA A 75 -0.34 15.60 -19.03
C ALA A 75 -1.77 16.09 -18.71
N GLU A 76 -2.75 15.18 -18.77
CA GLU A 76 -4.16 15.50 -18.55
C GLU A 76 -4.50 15.70 -17.06
N TRP A 77 -3.97 14.84 -16.18
CA TRP A 77 -4.41 14.81 -14.78
C TRP A 77 -3.48 15.56 -13.81
N ASN A 78 -2.24 15.84 -14.19
CA ASN A 78 -1.32 16.59 -13.32
C ASN A 78 -1.83 18.00 -12.93
N PRO A 79 -2.45 18.80 -13.81
CA PRO A 79 -2.93 20.13 -13.43
C PRO A 79 -4.02 20.13 -12.36
N SER A 80 -4.92 19.15 -12.38
CA SER A 80 -6.06 19.06 -11.45
C SER A 80 -5.72 18.25 -10.19
N ARG A 81 -4.88 17.21 -10.32
CA ARG A 81 -4.57 16.27 -9.23
C ARG A 81 -3.17 16.42 -8.65
N SER A 82 -2.35 17.31 -9.20
CA SER A 82 -0.97 17.55 -8.77
C SER A 82 -0.14 16.27 -8.70
N LEU A 83 -0.20 15.44 -9.77
CA LEU A 83 0.50 14.16 -9.84
C LEU A 83 2.02 14.27 -9.61
N HIS A 84 2.63 15.39 -9.97
CA HIS A 84 4.04 15.70 -9.68
C HIS A 84 4.39 15.65 -8.17
N LEU A 85 3.40 15.72 -7.27
CA LEU A 85 3.58 15.56 -5.83
C LEU A 85 3.60 14.11 -5.37
N LEU A 86 3.33 13.15 -6.26
CA LEU A 86 3.46 11.76 -5.92
C LEU A 86 4.85 11.29 -6.37
N PRO A 87 5.65 10.68 -5.47
CA PRO A 87 7.00 10.25 -5.82
C PRO A 87 7.03 9.34 -7.04
N ASN A 88 6.03 8.45 -7.17
CA ASN A 88 5.96 7.51 -8.27
C ASN A 88 5.92 8.23 -9.64
N PHE A 89 5.03 9.20 -9.84
CA PHE A 89 5.01 9.99 -11.09
C PHE A 89 6.25 10.86 -11.26
N ALA A 90 6.73 11.50 -10.19
CA ALA A 90 7.91 12.37 -10.27
C ALA A 90 9.16 11.64 -10.79
N PHE A 91 9.33 10.36 -10.44
CA PHE A 91 10.45 9.55 -10.93
C PHE A 91 10.11 8.75 -12.20
N SER A 92 8.89 8.25 -12.34
CA SER A 92 8.51 7.42 -13.49
C SER A 92 8.41 8.20 -14.80
N ILE A 93 8.00 9.47 -14.76
CA ILE A 93 7.90 10.31 -15.98
C ILE A 93 9.27 10.57 -16.63
N PRO A 94 10.29 11.08 -15.92
CA PRO A 94 11.62 11.23 -16.52
C PRO A 94 12.22 9.88 -16.94
N LEU A 95 11.97 8.81 -16.18
CA LEU A 95 12.41 7.45 -16.53
C LEU A 95 11.81 6.99 -17.86
N VAL A 96 10.51 7.22 -18.09
CA VAL A 96 9.84 6.87 -19.36
C VAL A 96 10.40 7.66 -20.53
N HIS A 97 10.60 8.97 -20.39
CA HIS A 97 11.20 9.77 -21.45
C HIS A 97 12.63 9.32 -21.78
N TRP A 98 13.41 8.94 -20.76
CA TRP A 98 14.72 8.34 -20.94
C TRP A 98 14.63 7.01 -21.69
N MET A 99 13.73 6.11 -21.28
CA MET A 99 13.51 4.81 -21.94
C MET A 99 13.11 4.97 -23.41
N GLN A 100 12.18 5.87 -23.73
CA GLN A 100 11.75 6.15 -25.11
C GLN A 100 12.90 6.65 -26.01
N ARG A 101 13.93 7.27 -25.42
CA ARG A 101 15.07 7.84 -26.14
C ARG A 101 16.19 6.81 -26.34
N PHE A 102 16.53 6.06 -25.30
CA PHE A 102 17.74 5.24 -25.28
C PHE A 102 17.48 3.73 -25.47
N ARG A 103 16.25 3.24 -25.27
CA ARG A 103 15.97 1.82 -25.47
C ARG A 103 15.67 1.45 -26.92
N PRO A 104 16.13 0.27 -27.38
CA PRO A 104 15.69 -0.30 -28.64
C PRO A 104 14.21 -0.66 -28.56
N ARG A 105 13.45 -0.25 -29.57
CA ARG A 105 11.99 -0.38 -29.59
C ARG A 105 11.55 -1.80 -29.90
N ARG A 106 10.67 -2.35 -29.07
CA ARG A 106 9.88 -3.56 -29.40
C ARG A 106 8.59 -3.23 -30.14
N ARG A 107 8.04 -2.04 -29.96
CA ARG A 107 6.81 -1.54 -30.61
C ARG A 107 7.04 -0.19 -31.29
N ALA A 108 6.22 0.11 -32.29
CA ALA A 108 6.20 1.41 -32.96
C ALA A 108 5.60 2.47 -32.02
N GLN A 109 6.43 2.99 -31.12
CA GLN A 109 6.06 4.09 -30.22
C GLN A 109 6.71 5.40 -30.66
N PRO A 110 6.09 6.56 -30.34
CA PRO A 110 6.70 7.85 -30.57
C PRO A 110 8.04 7.96 -29.84
N ARG A 111 8.96 8.75 -30.41
CA ARG A 111 10.24 9.07 -29.74
C ARG A 111 9.92 10.15 -28.73
N SER A 112 10.60 10.15 -27.60
CA SER A 112 10.50 11.31 -26.70
C SER A 112 10.88 12.56 -27.48
N GLU A 113 10.00 13.56 -27.45
CA GLU A 113 10.22 14.86 -28.09
C GLU A 113 11.23 15.71 -27.29
N LEU A 114 11.41 15.37 -26.01
CA LEU A 114 12.30 16.07 -25.10
C LEU A 114 13.78 15.79 -25.39
N SER A 115 14.59 16.83 -25.20
CA SER A 115 16.05 16.75 -25.19
C SER A 115 16.54 15.94 -23.99
N ALA A 116 17.77 15.41 -24.09
CA ALA A 116 18.38 14.70 -22.97
C ALA A 116 18.58 15.62 -21.74
N GLU A 117 18.80 16.91 -21.98
CA GLU A 117 18.97 17.93 -20.93
C GLU A 117 17.68 18.18 -20.17
N GLU A 118 16.54 18.31 -20.87
CA GLU A 118 15.23 18.45 -20.22
C GLU A 118 14.89 17.22 -19.37
N ILE A 119 15.18 16.02 -19.86
CA ILE A 119 14.95 14.76 -19.12
C ILE A 119 15.84 14.72 -17.86
N ASN A 120 17.09 15.16 -17.95
CA ASN A 120 17.98 15.28 -16.80
C ASN A 120 17.42 16.28 -15.78
N LEU A 121 16.98 17.46 -16.22
CA LEU A 121 16.39 18.47 -15.34
C LEU A 121 15.16 17.95 -14.60
N MET A 122 14.31 17.15 -15.27
CA MET A 122 13.16 16.51 -14.63
C MET A 122 13.57 15.53 -13.52
N LEU A 123 14.59 14.68 -13.78
CA LEU A 123 15.10 13.76 -12.75
C LEU A 123 15.75 14.53 -11.59
N GLN A 124 16.54 15.56 -11.89
CA GLN A 124 17.18 16.40 -10.87
C GLN A 124 16.14 17.11 -10.00
N ASP A 125 15.07 17.61 -10.60
CA ASP A 125 13.96 18.23 -9.88
C ASP A 125 13.27 17.23 -8.94
N ALA A 126 13.02 16.00 -9.41
CA ALA A 126 12.48 14.92 -8.61
C ALA A 126 13.42 14.53 -7.44
N LEU A 127 14.74 14.49 -7.66
CA LEU A 127 15.72 14.20 -6.61
C LEU A 127 15.77 15.28 -5.51
N ILE A 128 15.59 16.56 -5.88
CA ILE A 128 15.53 17.66 -4.89
C ILE A 128 14.17 17.66 -4.16
N MET A 129 13.08 17.33 -4.87
CA MET A 129 11.73 17.26 -4.29
C MET A 129 11.57 16.05 -3.36
N PHE A 130 12.20 14.92 -3.69
CA PHE A 130 12.09 13.66 -2.96
C PHE A 130 13.49 13.06 -2.66
N PRO A 131 14.29 13.73 -1.81
CA PRO A 131 15.65 13.28 -1.52
C PRO A 131 15.67 11.91 -0.85
N GLY A 132 14.58 11.56 -0.17
CA GLY A 132 14.42 10.26 0.46
C GLY A 132 14.49 9.07 -0.50
N PHE A 133 14.26 9.25 -1.80
CA PHE A 133 14.29 8.16 -2.78
C PHE A 133 15.65 7.44 -2.81
N LEU A 134 16.74 8.21 -2.87
CA LEU A 134 18.08 7.66 -3.08
C LEU A 134 18.54 6.75 -1.92
N PRO A 135 18.42 7.14 -0.63
CA PRO A 135 18.71 6.23 0.49
C PRO A 135 17.91 4.92 0.47
N ARG A 136 16.65 4.92 0.00
CA ARG A 136 15.85 3.69 -0.09
C ARG A 136 16.31 2.81 -1.24
N LEU A 137 16.55 3.40 -2.40
CA LEU A 137 17.06 2.66 -3.55
C LEU A 137 18.43 2.03 -3.24
N MET A 138 19.28 2.70 -2.47
CA MET A 138 20.59 2.19 -2.08
C MET A 138 20.57 0.93 -1.22
N LYS A 139 19.42 0.55 -0.63
CA LYS A 139 19.25 -0.76 0.02
C LYS A 139 19.27 -1.91 -0.98
N HIS A 140 18.94 -1.62 -2.24
CA HIS A 140 18.81 -2.59 -3.33
C HIS A 140 19.94 -2.48 -4.36
N THR A 141 20.59 -1.32 -4.49
CA THR A 141 21.65 -1.08 -5.48
C THR A 141 22.79 -0.25 -4.93
N HIS A 142 24.01 -0.48 -5.43
CA HIS A 142 25.13 0.42 -5.15
C HIS A 142 25.18 1.52 -6.21
N VAL A 143 24.99 2.77 -5.77
CA VAL A 143 25.17 3.97 -6.59
C VAL A 143 26.62 4.43 -6.41
N GLY A 144 27.37 4.53 -7.51
CA GLY A 144 28.76 4.99 -7.53
C GLY A 144 28.90 6.45 -7.10
N GLY A 145 30.05 6.80 -6.53
CA GLY A 145 30.39 8.20 -6.19
C GLY A 145 29.71 8.78 -4.95
N THR A 146 28.80 8.05 -4.30
CA THR A 146 28.05 8.50 -3.11
C THR A 146 28.59 7.94 -1.79
N ASN A 147 29.88 8.15 -1.52
CA ASN A 147 30.46 7.73 -0.24
C ASN A 147 30.04 8.74 0.85
N ASN A 148 29.30 8.27 1.87
CA ASN A 148 28.75 9.07 2.99
C ASN A 148 27.52 9.93 2.64
N LEU A 149 26.51 9.34 1.99
CA LEU A 149 25.26 10.02 1.69
C LEU A 149 24.59 10.65 2.93
N ASP A 150 24.74 10.03 4.11
CA ASP A 150 24.22 10.53 5.39
C ASP A 150 24.80 11.89 5.81
N LYS A 151 25.99 12.24 5.32
CA LYS A 151 26.64 13.54 5.61
C LYS A 151 26.16 14.65 4.69
N SER A 152 25.53 14.29 3.57
CA SER A 152 24.99 15.26 2.62
C SER A 152 23.88 16.09 3.26
N LEU A 153 23.83 17.37 2.91
CA LEU A 153 22.73 18.25 3.28
C LEU A 153 21.41 17.72 2.71
N LEU A 154 21.39 17.32 1.44
CA LEU A 154 20.16 16.93 0.75
C LEU A 154 19.67 15.53 1.12
N PHE A 155 20.51 14.51 0.93
CA PHE A 155 20.09 13.11 1.07
C PHE A 155 20.26 12.55 2.49
N GLY A 156 20.91 13.30 3.39
CA GLY A 156 21.04 12.97 4.80
C GLY A 156 20.19 13.89 5.67
N LYS A 157 20.67 15.12 5.90
CA LYS A 157 20.05 16.04 6.88
C LYS A 157 18.62 16.42 6.50
N GLU A 158 18.40 16.79 5.25
CA GLU A 158 17.09 17.28 4.80
C GLU A 158 16.04 16.15 4.78
N VAL A 159 16.44 14.92 4.47
CA VAL A 159 15.59 13.72 4.62
C VAL A 159 15.12 13.59 6.06
N LEU A 160 16.04 13.67 7.03
CA LEU A 160 15.70 13.56 8.45
C LEU A 160 14.81 14.71 8.96
N LEU A 161 14.92 15.91 8.40
CA LEU A 161 14.22 17.11 8.87
C LEU A 161 12.86 17.36 8.22
N SER A 162 12.69 16.98 6.96
CA SER A 162 11.53 17.36 6.15
C SER A 162 10.62 16.20 5.76
N GLU A 163 11.09 14.97 5.90
CA GLU A 163 10.33 13.81 5.49
C GLU A 163 9.41 13.32 6.60
N SER A 164 8.11 13.29 6.31
CA SER A 164 7.11 12.70 7.19
C SER A 164 7.02 11.18 7.00
N GLU A 165 6.44 10.49 7.97
CA GLU A 165 6.19 9.04 7.86
C GLU A 165 5.31 8.70 6.63
N ALA A 166 4.33 9.54 6.31
CA ALA A 166 3.48 9.37 5.13
C ALA A 166 4.27 9.45 3.82
N LEU A 167 5.17 10.44 3.69
CA LEU A 167 6.02 10.56 2.50
C LEU A 167 7.01 9.40 2.41
N GLY A 168 7.61 9.01 3.53
CA GLY A 168 8.49 7.84 3.60
C GLY A 168 7.81 6.59 3.06
N ARG A 169 6.56 6.32 3.45
CA ARG A 169 5.81 5.17 2.95
C ARG A 169 5.47 5.26 1.46
N LEU A 170 5.17 6.44 0.92
CA LEU A 170 5.00 6.61 -0.53
C LEU A 170 6.28 6.29 -1.30
N LEU A 171 7.44 6.68 -0.76
CA LEU A 171 8.74 6.35 -1.34
C LEU A 171 9.03 4.84 -1.24
N ASP A 172 8.77 4.21 -0.10
CA ASP A 172 8.92 2.76 0.08
C ASP A 172 8.01 1.98 -0.90
N VAL A 173 6.76 2.43 -1.09
CA VAL A 173 5.82 1.86 -2.07
C VAL A 173 6.36 1.95 -3.50
N TYR A 174 6.94 3.09 -3.88
CA TYR A 174 7.50 3.27 -5.22
C TYR A 174 8.76 2.42 -5.43
N VAL A 175 9.71 2.48 -4.49
CA VAL A 175 10.99 1.75 -4.60
C VAL A 175 10.75 0.24 -4.63
N SER A 176 9.90 -0.30 -3.75
CA SER A 176 9.58 -1.73 -3.74
C SER A 176 9.04 -2.24 -5.09
N GLN A 177 8.30 -1.40 -5.83
CA GLN A 177 7.75 -1.76 -7.13
C GLN A 177 8.74 -1.56 -8.28
N CYS A 178 9.48 -0.44 -8.27
CA CYS A 178 10.21 0.04 -9.44
C CYS A 178 11.73 -0.08 -9.34
N HIS A 179 12.30 -0.54 -8.21
CA HIS A 179 13.75 -0.59 -8.02
C HIS A 179 14.48 -1.32 -9.16
N TYR A 180 13.91 -2.42 -9.69
CA TYR A 180 14.48 -3.18 -10.81
C TYR A 180 14.85 -2.33 -12.02
N TYR A 181 14.04 -1.34 -12.38
CA TYR A 181 14.33 -0.44 -13.52
C TYR A 181 15.53 0.46 -13.25
N TRP A 182 15.73 0.84 -11.99
CA TRP A 182 16.85 1.68 -11.55
C TRP A 182 18.15 0.88 -11.35
N GLN A 183 18.08 -0.45 -11.27
CA GLN A 183 19.28 -1.31 -11.20
C GLN A 183 19.88 -1.61 -12.57
N GLU A 184 19.16 -1.30 -13.66
CA GLU A 184 19.69 -1.49 -15.00
C GLU A 184 20.93 -0.61 -15.21
N PRO A 185 22.02 -1.14 -15.79
CA PRO A 185 23.32 -0.47 -15.79
C PRO A 185 23.27 0.91 -16.45
N ASP A 186 22.54 1.04 -17.55
CA ASP A 186 22.42 2.30 -18.29
C ASP A 186 21.59 3.34 -17.52
N VAL A 187 20.51 2.89 -16.85
CA VAL A 187 19.66 3.76 -16.01
C VAL A 187 20.41 4.17 -14.75
N LEU A 188 21.15 3.25 -14.13
CA LEU A 188 21.95 3.49 -12.94
C LEU A 188 23.08 4.48 -13.22
N ALA A 189 23.82 4.31 -14.32
CA ALA A 189 24.84 5.25 -14.75
C ALA A 189 24.24 6.65 -15.03
N TRP A 190 23.05 6.69 -15.62
CA TRP A 190 22.32 7.94 -15.83
C TRP A 190 21.89 8.59 -14.50
N LEU A 191 21.43 7.78 -13.53
CA LEU A 191 21.08 8.26 -12.18
C LEU A 191 22.30 8.83 -11.47
N GLU A 192 23.45 8.13 -11.50
CA GLU A 192 24.71 8.58 -10.88
C GLU A 192 25.13 9.98 -11.36
N VAL A 193 25.08 10.22 -12.67
CA VAL A 193 25.39 11.54 -13.25
C VAL A 193 24.46 12.63 -12.73
N ASN A 194 23.16 12.33 -12.59
CA ASN A 194 22.18 13.30 -12.09
C ASN A 194 22.28 13.52 -10.58
N VAL A 195 22.59 12.49 -9.80
CA VAL A 195 22.87 12.62 -8.37
C VAL A 195 24.09 13.51 -8.15
N GLU A 196 25.17 13.31 -8.90
CA GLU A 196 26.35 14.16 -8.82
C GLU A 196 26.02 15.63 -9.21
N ALA A 197 25.23 15.83 -10.26
CA ALA A 197 24.78 17.17 -10.66
C ALA A 197 23.98 17.86 -9.55
N VAL A 198 23.03 17.17 -8.92
CA VAL A 198 22.23 17.72 -7.81
C VAL A 198 23.09 18.02 -6.58
N LEU A 199 24.04 17.15 -6.25
CA LEU A 199 24.95 17.40 -5.14
C LEU A 199 25.74 18.70 -5.35
N ARG A 200 26.23 18.96 -6.58
CA ARG A 200 26.92 20.23 -6.89
C ARG A 200 26.03 21.47 -6.73
N LEU A 201 24.71 21.34 -6.90
CA LEU A 201 23.77 22.47 -6.76
C LEU A 201 23.45 22.80 -5.29
N VAL A 202 23.54 21.81 -4.39
CA VAL A 202 22.99 21.90 -3.03
C VAL A 202 24.05 21.82 -1.95
N GLU A 203 25.08 20.98 -2.14
CA GLU A 203 26.10 20.72 -1.12
C GLU A 203 27.12 21.86 -0.99
N PRO A 204 27.78 22.00 0.18
CA PRO A 204 28.87 22.95 0.37
C PRO A 204 30.07 22.62 -0.53
N VAL A 205 30.70 23.65 -1.07
CA VAL A 205 31.87 23.50 -1.95
C VAL A 205 33.09 23.13 -1.11
N ILE A 206 33.70 21.98 -1.41
CA ILE A 206 34.97 21.55 -0.82
C ILE A 206 36.11 22.14 -1.65
N ILE A 207 36.86 23.09 -1.09
CA ILE A 207 38.01 23.70 -1.77
C ILE A 207 39.20 22.72 -1.69
N PRO A 208 39.77 22.27 -2.81
CA PRO A 208 40.94 21.39 -2.80
C PRO A 208 42.14 22.13 -2.16
N GLY A 209 42.60 21.64 -1.00
CA GLY A 209 43.75 22.21 -0.27
C GLY A 209 43.46 22.73 1.14
N SER A 210 42.19 22.89 1.54
CA SER A 210 41.81 23.14 2.94
C SER A 210 41.18 21.88 3.52
N SER A 211 41.97 21.05 4.18
CA SER A 211 41.55 19.75 4.71
C SER A 211 40.55 19.82 5.89
N THR A 212 40.04 20.99 6.25
CA THR A 212 39.23 21.15 7.47
C THR A 212 38.05 22.14 7.39
N SER A 213 37.83 22.87 6.28
CA SER A 213 36.70 23.81 6.20
C SER A 213 35.89 23.64 4.92
N ALA A 214 34.83 22.83 4.98
CA ALA A 214 33.76 22.92 3.98
C ALA A 214 33.18 24.33 4.04
N CYS A 215 33.26 25.06 2.93
CA CYS A 215 32.67 26.40 2.86
C CYS A 215 31.18 26.25 2.57
N PRO A 216 30.29 26.97 3.28
CA PRO A 216 28.88 27.00 2.94
C PRO A 216 28.72 27.31 1.45
N ASN A 217 27.83 26.59 0.77
CA ASN A 217 27.45 26.97 -0.58
C ASN A 217 26.90 28.40 -0.53
N VAL A 218 27.52 29.31 -1.29
CA VAL A 218 27.25 30.75 -1.21
C VAL A 218 25.82 31.04 -1.66
N GLU A 219 25.32 30.29 -2.65
CA GLU A 219 23.95 30.36 -3.15
C GLU A 219 23.44 28.95 -3.49
N PRO A 220 22.93 28.18 -2.50
CA PRO A 220 22.31 26.88 -2.78
C PRO A 220 21.05 27.06 -3.63
N ASP A 221 20.73 26.05 -4.45
CA ASP A 221 19.55 26.09 -5.32
C ASP A 221 18.28 26.46 -4.52
N PRO A 222 17.51 27.48 -4.94
CA PRO A 222 16.32 27.95 -4.22
C PRO A 222 15.26 26.85 -4.04
N ARG A 223 15.23 25.85 -4.93
CA ARG A 223 14.31 24.70 -4.86
C ARG A 223 14.45 23.92 -3.56
N LEU A 224 15.64 23.90 -2.95
CA LEU A 224 15.87 23.17 -1.70
C LEU A 224 14.91 23.63 -0.59
N ARG A 225 14.84 24.95 -0.36
CA ARG A 225 13.98 25.53 0.68
C ARG A 225 12.51 25.37 0.32
N MET A 226 12.15 25.68 -0.93
CA MET A 226 10.78 25.58 -1.42
C MET A 226 10.23 24.15 -1.27
N TYR A 227 11.01 23.14 -1.66
CA TYR A 227 10.59 21.74 -1.58
C TYR A 227 10.62 21.21 -0.14
N SER A 228 11.51 21.70 0.73
CA SER A 228 11.44 21.42 2.17
C SER A 228 10.10 21.82 2.77
N GLU A 229 9.67 23.06 2.52
CA GLU A 229 8.40 23.60 3.01
C GLU A 229 7.21 22.88 2.37
N LYS A 230 7.29 22.60 1.07
CA LYS A 230 6.27 21.82 0.36
C LYS A 230 6.10 20.44 0.96
N ARG A 231 7.19 19.70 1.25
CA ARG A 231 7.11 18.39 1.90
C ARG A 231 6.45 18.47 3.28
N LYS A 232 6.86 19.44 4.10
CA LYS A 232 6.31 19.64 5.46
C LYS A 232 4.81 19.98 5.44
N SER A 233 4.34 20.70 4.42
CA SER A 233 2.93 21.08 4.30
C SER A 233 2.04 20.01 3.64
N CYS A 234 2.55 19.29 2.63
CA CYS A 234 1.73 18.40 1.80
C CYS A 234 1.62 16.97 2.35
N TYR A 235 2.57 16.48 3.16
CA TYR A 235 2.60 15.06 3.57
C TYR A 235 2.44 14.85 5.07
N LEU A 236 1.74 15.74 5.79
CA LEU A 236 1.56 15.64 7.24
C LEU A 236 0.96 14.29 7.69
N GLN A 237 -0.07 13.81 6.97
CA GLN A 237 -0.72 12.52 7.22
C GLN A 237 -1.11 11.86 5.90
N ALA A 238 -1.08 10.53 5.87
CA ALA A 238 -1.52 9.80 4.69
C ALA A 238 -3.06 9.86 4.57
N PRO A 239 -3.60 10.22 3.38
CA PRO A 239 -5.04 10.22 3.17
C PRO A 239 -5.60 8.79 3.18
N ARG A 240 -6.90 8.65 3.42
CA ARG A 240 -7.55 7.35 3.65
C ARG A 240 -7.39 6.37 2.49
N ASN A 241 -7.50 6.85 1.26
CA ASN A 241 -7.29 6.00 0.07
C ASN A 241 -5.87 5.41 0.02
N VAL A 242 -4.85 6.19 0.42
CA VAL A 242 -3.46 5.70 0.53
C VAL A 242 -3.32 4.70 1.68
N LEU A 243 -3.97 4.94 2.82
CA LEU A 243 -3.98 3.95 3.92
C LEU A 243 -4.63 2.62 3.51
N ARG A 244 -5.74 2.68 2.76
CA ARG A 244 -6.39 1.51 2.16
C ARG A 244 -5.46 0.79 1.20
N TYR A 245 -4.76 1.54 0.34
CA TYR A 245 -3.77 0.99 -0.59
C TYR A 245 -2.69 0.22 0.18
N LEU A 246 -2.07 0.83 1.19
CA LEU A 246 -1.03 0.22 2.02
C LEU A 246 -1.54 -1.05 2.73
N PHE A 247 -2.74 -0.98 3.30
CA PHE A 247 -3.37 -2.12 3.96
C PHE A 247 -3.63 -3.28 3.01
N LEU A 248 -4.20 -3.01 1.83
CA LEU A 248 -4.55 -4.05 0.87
C LEU A 248 -3.34 -4.62 0.13
N ARG A 249 -2.26 -3.84 0.00
CA ARG A 249 -1.03 -4.27 -0.70
C ARG A 249 -0.11 -5.13 0.15
N GLU A 250 -0.14 -4.96 1.46
CA GLU A 250 0.64 -5.77 2.40
C GLU A 250 2.14 -5.85 2.03
N LEU A 251 2.71 -4.72 1.58
CA LEU A 251 4.11 -4.69 1.13
C LEU A 251 5.05 -4.79 2.34
N PRO A 252 6.02 -5.73 2.34
CA PRO A 252 6.94 -5.91 3.47
C PRO A 252 7.86 -4.69 3.65
N GLU A 253 8.27 -4.05 2.56
CA GLU A 253 9.12 -2.87 2.56
C GLU A 253 8.37 -1.58 2.91
N ALA A 254 7.04 -1.56 2.78
CA ALA A 254 6.19 -0.42 3.06
C ALA A 254 5.06 -0.84 4.03
N PRO A 255 5.39 -1.00 5.34
CA PRO A 255 4.41 -1.47 6.32
C PRO A 255 3.22 -0.52 6.44
N LEU A 256 2.14 -0.99 7.06
CA LEU A 256 0.92 -0.20 7.25
C LEU A 256 1.18 1.02 8.14
N LEU A 257 0.58 2.16 7.78
CA LEU A 257 0.45 3.32 8.66
C LEU A 257 -0.86 3.20 9.45
N LEU A 258 -0.76 3.22 10.78
CA LEU A 258 -1.93 3.36 11.63
C LEU A 258 -2.10 4.83 11.99
N PRO A 259 -3.25 5.46 11.66
CA PRO A 259 -3.48 6.83 12.06
C PRO A 259 -3.50 6.93 13.60
N PRO A 260 -2.99 8.03 14.19
CA PRO A 260 -2.88 8.19 15.64
C PRO A 260 -4.21 8.05 16.38
N ASN A 261 -5.34 8.33 15.71
CA ASN A 261 -6.68 8.29 16.30
C ASN A 261 -7.41 6.92 16.13
N HIS A 262 -6.78 5.90 15.54
CA HIS A 262 -7.42 4.61 15.24
C HIS A 262 -6.98 3.46 16.16
N GLY A 263 -6.28 3.75 17.26
CA GLY A 263 -5.68 2.74 18.16
C GLY A 263 -6.65 1.74 18.81
N SER A 264 -7.97 1.92 18.65
CA SER A 264 -9.01 1.06 19.24
C SER A 264 -10.13 0.62 18.27
N GLN A 265 -10.10 1.04 16.99
CA GLN A 265 -11.08 0.57 16.01
C GLN A 265 -10.59 -0.71 15.32
N LYS A 266 -11.43 -1.75 15.31
CA LYS A 266 -11.17 -2.98 14.55
C LYS A 266 -11.13 -2.64 13.06
N ILE A 267 -10.00 -2.88 12.40
CA ILE A 267 -9.88 -2.75 10.94
C ILE A 267 -10.36 -4.06 10.33
N TYR A 268 -11.40 -4.00 9.50
CA TYR A 268 -11.93 -5.18 8.83
C TYR A 268 -11.21 -5.41 7.50
N PRO A 269 -10.81 -6.65 7.14
CA PRO A 269 -10.15 -6.92 5.86
C PRO A 269 -11.00 -6.59 4.63
N LEU A 270 -12.33 -6.76 4.76
CA LEU A 270 -13.31 -6.42 3.73
C LEU A 270 -13.72 -4.93 3.77
N ASP A 271 -13.37 -4.24 4.86
CA ASP A 271 -13.55 -2.80 5.00
C ASP A 271 -12.39 -2.09 5.71
N PRO A 272 -11.21 -1.94 5.07
CA PRO A 272 -10.17 -1.10 5.63
C PRO A 272 -10.57 0.37 5.53
N PHE A 273 -10.49 1.08 6.67
CA PHE A 273 -10.69 2.53 6.80
C PHE A 273 -11.96 3.04 6.09
N PRO A 274 -13.18 2.73 6.59
CA PRO A 274 -14.44 3.20 5.98
C PRO A 274 -14.49 4.74 5.92
N PRO A 275 -15.25 5.35 4.98
CA PRO A 275 -15.45 6.80 4.96
C PRO A 275 -16.15 7.29 6.24
N LEU A 276 -15.97 8.55 6.62
CA LEU A 276 -16.49 9.09 7.90
C LEU A 276 -18.02 8.99 8.01
N ASP A 277 -18.70 9.12 6.89
CA ASP A 277 -20.17 9.16 6.80
C ASP A 277 -20.75 7.83 6.28
N SER A 278 -20.05 6.71 6.49
CA SER A 278 -20.51 5.40 6.02
C SER A 278 -21.80 4.98 6.75
N ILE A 279 -22.94 5.01 6.06
CA ILE A 279 -24.10 4.21 6.44
C ILE A 279 -23.80 2.79 5.96
N ASN A 280 -23.27 1.97 6.86
CA ASN A 280 -23.03 0.56 6.54
C ASN A 280 -24.39 -0.14 6.39
N SER A 281 -24.80 -0.41 5.15
CA SER A 281 -26.07 -1.12 4.88
C SER A 281 -25.98 -2.60 5.28
N TYR A 282 -24.76 -3.11 5.38
CA TYR A 282 -24.42 -4.48 5.75
C TYR A 282 -23.59 -4.43 7.04
N ASP A 283 -24.25 -4.41 8.19
CA ASP A 283 -23.57 -4.45 9.47
C ASP A 283 -23.35 -5.90 9.87
N PRO A 284 -22.11 -6.44 9.76
CA PRO A 284 -21.84 -7.84 10.08
C PRO A 284 -22.10 -8.17 11.54
N GLU A 285 -22.12 -7.17 12.44
CA GLU A 285 -22.54 -7.37 13.83
C GLU A 285 -24.07 -7.43 13.94
N ALA A 286 -24.80 -6.56 13.23
CA ALA A 286 -26.26 -6.67 13.12
C ALA A 286 -26.74 -7.95 12.42
N GLU A 287 -26.05 -8.42 11.37
CA GLU A 287 -26.33 -9.72 10.73
C GLU A 287 -26.12 -10.88 11.71
N ARG A 288 -25.06 -10.86 12.52
CA ARG A 288 -24.84 -11.86 13.58
C ARG A 288 -25.92 -11.81 14.66
N HIS A 289 -26.42 -10.62 15.00
CA HIS A 289 -27.52 -10.46 15.96
C HIS A 289 -28.89 -10.80 15.36
N ARG A 290 -29.03 -10.77 14.03
CA ARG A 290 -30.24 -11.20 13.31
C ARG A 290 -30.31 -12.71 13.12
N GLN A 291 -29.21 -13.44 13.27
CA GLN A 291 -29.25 -14.90 13.31
C GLN A 291 -29.86 -15.32 14.66
N PRO A 292 -31.03 -15.98 14.68
CA PRO A 292 -31.54 -16.55 15.91
C PRO A 292 -30.47 -17.53 16.43
N ALA A 293 -30.24 -17.53 17.73
CA ALA A 293 -29.41 -18.51 18.43
C ALA A 293 -30.08 -19.90 18.40
N GLY A 294 -30.46 -20.37 17.21
CA GLY A 294 -30.91 -21.72 16.93
C GLY A 294 -29.69 -22.58 16.65
N SER A 295 -29.68 -23.76 17.23
CA SER A 295 -28.62 -24.78 17.21
C SER A 295 -28.31 -25.38 15.82
N GLY A 296 -28.27 -24.57 14.76
CA GLY A 296 -27.87 -24.97 13.41
C GLY A 296 -26.40 -24.61 13.17
N GLY A 297 -25.52 -25.60 13.04
CA GLY A 297 -24.09 -25.39 12.80
C GLY A 297 -23.77 -24.56 11.55
N PHE A 298 -22.51 -24.12 11.43
CA PHE A 298 -21.98 -23.26 10.36
C PHE A 298 -22.47 -23.59 8.93
N PHE A 299 -22.59 -24.87 8.60
CA PHE A 299 -23.03 -25.32 7.28
C PHE A 299 -24.51 -25.03 7.02
N HIS A 300 -25.38 -25.14 8.02
CA HIS A 300 -26.80 -24.84 7.88
C HIS A 300 -27.04 -23.35 7.58
N ALA A 301 -26.28 -22.47 8.26
CA ALA A 301 -26.29 -21.04 7.97
C ALA A 301 -25.76 -20.71 6.56
N LEU A 302 -24.78 -21.49 6.08
CA LEU A 302 -24.22 -21.32 4.74
C LEU A 302 -25.20 -21.79 3.64
N PHE A 303 -25.83 -22.96 3.79
CA PHE A 303 -26.79 -23.49 2.82
C PHE A 303 -28.08 -22.66 2.74
N SER A 304 -28.60 -22.22 3.89
CA SER A 304 -29.76 -21.30 3.93
C SER A 304 -29.48 -19.94 3.30
N SER A 305 -28.23 -19.47 3.33
CA SER A 305 -27.82 -18.23 2.65
C SER A 305 -27.66 -18.38 1.13
N LEU A 306 -27.27 -19.57 0.65
CA LEU A 306 -27.04 -19.84 -0.76
C LEU A 306 -28.32 -20.21 -1.51
N TRP A 307 -29.29 -20.80 -0.81
CA TRP A 307 -30.61 -21.12 -1.36
C TRP A 307 -31.73 -20.58 -0.46
N PRO A 308 -32.13 -19.31 -0.64
CA PRO A 308 -33.18 -18.68 0.16
C PRO A 308 -34.58 -19.28 -0.03
N SER A 309 -34.76 -20.16 -1.02
CA SER A 309 -36.07 -20.67 -1.45
C SER A 309 -36.50 -21.96 -0.76
N THR A 310 -35.75 -22.51 0.20
CA THR A 310 -36.14 -23.74 0.91
C THR A 310 -36.87 -23.49 2.23
N SER A 311 -37.02 -22.24 2.68
CA SER A 311 -37.77 -21.95 3.89
C SER A 311 -39.28 -21.87 3.61
N THR A 312 -39.91 -23.01 3.33
CA THR A 312 -41.37 -23.15 3.40
C THR A 312 -41.75 -24.45 4.11
N THR A 313 -41.89 -24.36 5.43
CA THR A 313 -42.84 -25.13 6.26
C THR A 313 -42.84 -26.65 6.08
N ASP A 314 -41.87 -27.35 6.70
CA ASP A 314 -42.09 -28.47 7.64
C ASP A 314 -40.74 -28.95 8.21
N ASP A 315 -40.40 -28.50 9.43
CA ASP A 315 -39.04 -28.52 10.01
C ASP A 315 -38.43 -29.92 10.26
N ASN A 316 -39.12 -31.03 9.98
CA ASN A 316 -38.63 -32.38 10.25
C ASN A 316 -38.28 -33.23 9.01
N GLU A 317 -38.88 -32.96 7.85
CA GLU A 317 -38.55 -33.70 6.61
C GLU A 317 -37.31 -33.09 5.92
N ASP A 318 -37.16 -31.76 5.97
CA ASP A 318 -36.04 -31.04 5.35
C ASP A 318 -34.68 -31.36 5.99
N ILE A 319 -34.64 -31.66 7.29
CA ILE A 319 -33.41 -32.03 8.00
C ILE A 319 -32.90 -33.38 7.48
N ALA A 320 -33.81 -34.35 7.25
CA ALA A 320 -33.46 -35.66 6.72
C ALA A 320 -32.96 -35.57 5.26
N ASP A 321 -33.57 -34.71 4.45
CA ASP A 321 -33.16 -34.46 3.06
C ASP A 321 -31.78 -33.81 2.98
N ILE A 322 -31.46 -32.87 3.87
CA ILE A 322 -30.13 -32.25 3.95
C ILE A 322 -29.08 -33.28 4.39
N HIS A 323 -29.38 -34.14 5.37
CA HIS A 323 -28.47 -35.21 5.78
C HIS A 323 -28.23 -36.24 4.67
N ALA A 324 -29.26 -36.56 3.87
CA ALA A 324 -29.14 -37.44 2.71
C ALA A 324 -28.25 -36.81 1.61
N LEU A 325 -28.41 -35.51 1.35
CA LEU A 325 -27.64 -34.78 0.34
C LEU A 325 -26.15 -34.64 0.74
N ILE A 326 -25.88 -34.43 2.02
CA ILE A 326 -24.52 -34.40 2.60
C ILE A 326 -23.84 -35.77 2.50
N ALA A 327 -24.60 -36.86 2.69
CA ALA A 327 -24.10 -38.22 2.51
C ALA A 327 -23.81 -38.55 1.04
N GLU A 328 -24.63 -38.06 0.11
CA GLU A 328 -24.44 -38.23 -1.34
C GLU A 328 -23.20 -37.47 -1.87
N LEU A 329 -22.84 -36.35 -1.22
CA LEU A 329 -21.62 -35.57 -1.47
C LEU A 329 -20.36 -36.14 -0.79
N GLY A 330 -20.47 -37.26 -0.06
CA GLY A 330 -19.33 -37.96 0.55
C GLY A 330 -18.72 -37.30 1.79
N LEU A 331 -19.43 -36.36 2.43
CA LEU A 331 -19.00 -35.68 3.66
C LEU A 331 -19.66 -36.36 4.87
N HIS A 332 -19.01 -37.37 5.44
CA HIS A 332 -19.51 -38.00 6.67
C HIS A 332 -19.25 -37.09 7.89
N MET A 333 -20.31 -36.74 8.62
CA MET A 333 -20.19 -36.10 9.94
C MET A 333 -20.16 -37.18 11.02
N GLU A 334 -19.05 -37.30 11.76
CA GLU A 334 -19.04 -38.05 13.02
C GLU A 334 -19.74 -37.21 14.10
N GLU A 335 -20.75 -37.79 14.76
CA GLU A 335 -21.41 -37.18 15.91
C GLU A 335 -20.45 -37.11 17.09
N VAL A 336 -20.08 -35.90 17.50
CA VAL A 336 -19.36 -35.66 18.76
C VAL A 336 -20.37 -35.85 19.91
N GLN A 337 -20.21 -36.93 20.67
CA GLN A 337 -20.97 -37.17 21.90
C GLN A 337 -20.71 -36.04 22.91
N THR A 338 -21.76 -35.29 23.22
CA THR A 338 -21.79 -34.36 24.35
C THR A 338 -21.69 -35.16 25.65
N ILE A 339 -20.64 -34.92 26.44
CA ILE A 339 -20.48 -35.49 27.79
C ILE A 339 -21.57 -34.89 28.68
N GLY A 340 -22.62 -35.68 28.91
CA GLY A 340 -23.69 -35.39 29.85
C GLY A 340 -23.32 -35.79 31.28
N GLU A 341 -23.84 -35.00 32.21
CA GLU A 341 -23.82 -35.16 33.66
C GLU A 341 -24.14 -36.59 34.13
N GLN A 342 -23.42 -37.06 35.15
CA GLN A 342 -23.93 -38.09 36.06
C GLN A 342 -23.72 -37.68 37.54
N PRO A 343 -24.66 -38.03 38.43
CA PRO A 343 -24.75 -37.50 39.78
C PRO A 343 -23.98 -38.38 40.78
N THR A 344 -23.32 -37.77 41.78
CA THR A 344 -22.82 -38.55 42.93
C THR A 344 -22.93 -37.78 44.25
N GLN A 345 -23.92 -38.24 45.02
CA GLN A 345 -24.03 -38.39 46.48
C GLN A 345 -23.12 -37.60 47.44
N ILE A 346 -23.79 -37.01 48.42
CA ILE A 346 -23.28 -36.38 49.65
C ILE A 346 -22.63 -37.43 50.57
N ALA A 347 -21.44 -37.16 51.08
CA ALA A 347 -20.99 -37.57 52.42
C ALA A 347 -19.87 -36.65 52.93
N ASP A 348 -20.00 -36.26 54.18
CA ASP A 348 -19.25 -35.26 54.93
C ASP A 348 -17.76 -35.57 55.12
N THR A 349 -16.88 -34.55 55.12
CA THR A 349 -15.99 -34.28 56.27
C THR A 349 -15.29 -32.92 56.18
N GLU A 350 -15.47 -32.18 57.27
CA GLU A 350 -14.73 -31.10 57.92
C GLU A 350 -13.28 -30.72 57.49
N ASP A 351 -13.09 -29.39 57.40
CA ASP A 351 -12.05 -28.56 58.05
C ASP A 351 -10.73 -28.20 57.32
N ALA A 352 -10.35 -26.95 57.61
CA ALA A 352 -9.03 -26.31 57.54
C ALA A 352 -8.47 -25.76 56.20
N GLY A 353 -8.77 -24.48 55.96
CA GLY A 353 -7.75 -23.40 55.95
C GLY A 353 -6.95 -23.11 54.66
N PRO A 354 -6.86 -21.84 54.21
CA PRO A 354 -6.10 -21.48 53.01
C PRO A 354 -4.66 -21.07 53.35
N PRO A 355 -3.72 -21.06 52.37
CA PRO A 355 -2.57 -20.18 52.47
C PRO A 355 -2.62 -19.05 51.44
N ASN A 356 -2.45 -17.87 52.01
CA ASN A 356 -2.13 -16.59 51.40
C ASN A 356 -0.67 -16.57 50.89
N ASN A 357 -0.46 -15.80 49.80
CA ASN A 357 0.59 -14.78 49.59
C ASN A 357 2.11 -15.10 49.62
N LEU A 358 2.79 -14.49 48.62
CA LEU A 358 4.08 -13.76 48.66
C LEU A 358 5.33 -14.64 49.03
N GLU A 359 6.56 -14.50 48.55
CA GLU A 359 7.32 -13.48 47.82
C GLU A 359 8.77 -14.03 47.60
N PHE A 360 9.51 -13.42 46.66
CA PHE A 360 10.98 -13.19 46.64
C PHE A 360 12.08 -14.29 46.58
N GLY A 361 13.10 -13.98 45.77
CA GLY A 361 14.52 -14.42 45.84
C GLY A 361 14.90 -15.49 44.81
N GLY A 362 15.84 -15.32 43.87
CA GLY A 362 17.29 -15.04 44.05
C GLY A 362 17.95 -16.27 44.71
N GLU A 363 18.90 -17.03 44.17
CA GLU A 363 20.11 -16.77 43.37
C GLU A 363 20.60 -18.08 42.71
N PHE A 364 21.47 -17.91 41.71
CA PHE A 364 22.59 -18.76 41.25
C PHE A 364 22.83 -20.15 41.86
N ASP A 365 22.94 -21.16 40.99
CA ASP A 365 24.22 -21.77 40.58
C ASP A 365 24.13 -22.33 39.15
#